data_AF-A0A1S2IN93-F1
#
_entry.id   AF-A0A1S2IN93-F1
#
_cell.length_a   1.000
_cell.length_b   1.000
_cell.length_c   1.000
_cell.angle_alpha   90.00
_cell.angle_beta   90.00
_cell.angle_gamma   90.00
#
_symmetry.space_group_name_H-M   'P 1'
#
loop_
_entity.id
_entity.type
_entity.pdbx_description
1 polymer ?
#
loop_
_entity_poly.entity_id
_entity_poly.type
_entity_poly.pdbx_seq_one_letter_code
_entity_poly.pdbx_strand_id
1 'polypeptide(L)'
;MTTTTTPLLTFTSHIAGKNARVEIWPDRVEWERPRGISAAKITAGVMTAGMSMLATGVKGGKTGTEMIPIKNISSVTTRRDGILNTVVSVITSGNTIDFRVSHAEAKNVRALLQQLILGGVEAATTPVAAPAAPAPAPAPVAPVAPAAPDLGAQLQQLDGLRQAGILTQEEFDSKKAEILARM
;
A
#
# COMPACT_ATOMS: atom_id res chain seq x y z
N MET A 1 -8.45 0.95 -21.94
CA MET A 1 -8.09 0.56 -20.56
C MET A 1 -6.58 0.44 -20.51
N THR A 2 -5.89 1.48 -20.05
CA THR A 2 -4.44 1.46 -19.84
C THR A 2 -4.15 0.66 -18.58
N THR A 3 -3.70 -0.58 -18.72
CA THR A 3 -3.17 -1.35 -17.59
C THR A 3 -1.86 -0.70 -17.17
N THR A 4 -1.87 0.05 -16.06
CA THR A 4 -0.64 0.54 -15.42
C THR A 4 0.26 -0.66 -15.15
N THR A 5 1.53 -0.59 -15.57
CA THR A 5 2.52 -1.68 -15.48
C THR A 5 3.43 -1.57 -14.26
N THR A 6 3.22 -0.54 -13.42
CA THR A 6 4.00 -0.33 -12.19
C THR A 6 3.11 -0.36 -10.95
N PRO A 7 3.47 -1.13 -9.90
CA PRO A 7 2.78 -1.07 -8.63
C PRO A 7 3.05 0.26 -7.90
N LEU A 8 2.03 0.78 -7.20
CA LEU A 8 2.11 1.98 -6.37
C LEU A 8 2.84 1.72 -5.04
N LEU A 9 2.69 0.50 -4.50
CA LEU A 9 3.36 0.08 -3.28
C LEU A 9 3.64 -1.42 -3.34
N THR A 10 4.83 -1.80 -2.89
CA THR A 10 5.23 -3.20 -2.75
C THR A 10 5.72 -3.43 -1.33
N PHE A 11 5.19 -4.44 -0.66
CA PHE A 11 5.60 -4.80 0.70
C PHE A 11 5.57 -6.31 0.93
N THR A 12 6.27 -6.77 1.96
CA THR A 12 6.22 -8.16 2.40
C THR A 12 5.20 -8.30 3.53
N SER A 13 4.23 -9.18 3.33
CA SER A 13 3.24 -9.55 4.34
C SER A 13 3.49 -10.96 4.86
N HIS A 14 3.24 -11.20 6.13
CA HIS A 14 3.24 -12.55 6.69
C HIS A 14 1.83 -13.15 6.62
N ILE A 15 1.61 -14.09 5.71
CA ILE A 15 0.31 -14.73 5.45
C ILE A 15 0.44 -16.23 5.73
N ALA A 16 -0.42 -16.78 6.61
CA ALA A 16 -0.43 -18.20 6.97
C ALA A 16 0.95 -18.78 7.37
N GLY A 17 1.76 -17.98 8.09
CA GLY A 17 3.08 -18.40 8.56
C GLY A 17 4.22 -18.26 7.55
N LYS A 18 3.97 -17.69 6.36
CA LYS A 18 4.99 -17.48 5.32
C LYS A 18 4.98 -16.05 4.79
N ASN A 19 6.13 -15.58 4.33
CA ASN A 19 6.25 -14.27 3.71
C ASN A 19 5.67 -14.34 2.29
N ALA A 20 4.83 -13.36 1.97
CA ALA A 20 4.21 -13.15 0.69
C ALA A 20 4.53 -11.72 0.23
N ARG A 21 4.99 -11.57 -1.01
CA ARG A 21 5.10 -10.27 -1.65
C ARG A 21 3.70 -9.81 -2.03
N VAL A 22 3.35 -8.59 -1.63
CA VAL A 22 2.08 -7.94 -1.93
C VAL A 22 2.37 -6.68 -2.74
N GLU A 23 1.62 -6.49 -3.82
CA GLU A 23 1.73 -5.36 -4.71
C GLU A 23 0.37 -4.67 -4.84
N ILE A 24 0.33 -3.38 -4.53
CA ILE A 24 -0.85 -2.53 -4.67
C ILE A 24 -0.72 -1.76 -5.97
N TRP A 25 -1.73 -1.88 -6.82
CA TRP A 25 -1.89 -1.21 -8.09
C TRP A 25 -3.05 -0.22 -8.01
N PRO A 26 -3.18 0.71 -8.98
CA PRO A 26 -4.31 1.64 -9.01
C PRO A 26 -5.69 0.94 -9.08
N ASP A 27 -5.74 -0.24 -9.69
CA ASP A 27 -6.97 -0.97 -9.98
C ASP A 27 -7.11 -2.28 -9.20
N ARG A 28 -6.02 -2.80 -8.62
CA ARG A 28 -6.01 -4.11 -7.93
C ARG A 28 -4.91 -4.24 -6.87
N VAL A 29 -5.03 -5.27 -6.03
CA VAL A 29 -4.00 -5.72 -5.10
C VAL A 29 -3.68 -7.16 -5.45
N GLU A 30 -2.39 -7.48 -5.64
CA GLU A 30 -1.91 -8.81 -5.98
C GLU A 30 -0.97 -9.34 -4.89
N TRP A 31 -1.03 -10.64 -4.61
CA TRP A 31 -0.08 -11.29 -3.70
C TRP A 31 0.12 -12.77 -4.01
N GLU A 32 1.26 -13.30 -3.58
CA GLU A 32 1.52 -14.74 -3.64
C GLU A 32 0.88 -15.45 -2.45
N ARG A 33 0.05 -16.47 -2.70
CA ARG A 33 -0.55 -17.29 -1.65
C ARG A 33 0.41 -18.40 -1.24
N PRO A 34 0.93 -18.40 0.00
CA PRO A 34 1.84 -19.45 0.41
C PRO A 34 1.09 -20.76 0.63
N ARG A 35 1.66 -21.89 0.19
CA ARG A 35 1.08 -23.24 0.35
C ARG A 35 0.60 -23.47 1.79
N GLY A 36 -0.70 -23.71 1.98
CA GLY A 36 -1.26 -24.24 3.22
C GLY A 36 -1.09 -25.76 3.26
N ILE A 37 -0.36 -26.28 4.26
CA ILE A 37 -0.49 -27.69 4.64
C ILE A 37 -1.76 -27.75 5.48
N SER A 38 -2.85 -28.30 4.93
CA SER A 38 -4.06 -28.51 5.72
C SER A 38 -3.71 -29.34 6.95
N ALA A 39 -3.97 -28.83 8.16
CA ALA A 39 -3.76 -29.56 9.41
C ALA A 39 -4.41 -30.96 9.41
N ALA A 40 -5.52 -31.13 8.68
CA ALA A 40 -6.18 -32.41 8.44
C ALA A 40 -5.27 -33.50 7.81
N LYS A 41 -4.23 -33.11 7.07
CA LYS A 41 -3.28 -34.06 6.43
C LYS A 41 -2.13 -34.47 7.37
N ILE A 42 -1.87 -33.71 8.42
CA ILE A 42 -0.83 -34.06 9.42
C ILE A 42 -1.40 -35.11 10.39
N THR A 43 -2.65 -34.95 10.82
CA THR A 43 -3.27 -35.87 11.79
C THR A 43 -3.48 -37.29 11.22
N ALA A 44 -3.76 -37.43 9.92
CA ALA A 44 -3.89 -38.74 9.27
C ALA A 44 -2.54 -39.48 9.11
N GLY A 45 -1.41 -38.77 9.10
CA GLY A 45 -0.08 -39.37 8.96
C GLY A 45 0.53 -39.85 10.29
N VAL A 46 0.09 -39.30 11.42
CA VAL A 46 0.64 -39.65 12.75
C VAL A 46 -0.07 -40.85 13.38
N MET A 47 -1.35 -41.09 13.05
CA MET A 47 -2.12 -42.18 13.64
C MET A 47 -1.96 -43.56 12.94
N THR A 48 -1.27 -43.65 11.80
CA THR A 48 -1.11 -44.91 11.03
C THR A 48 0.35 -45.36 10.92
N ALA A 49 1.02 -45.42 12.08
CA ALA A 49 2.32 -46.09 12.33
C ALA A 49 3.13 -46.52 11.08
N GLY A 50 4.19 -45.76 10.76
CA GLY A 50 5.44 -46.35 10.29
C GLY A 50 5.65 -46.69 8.81
N MET A 51 4.68 -46.58 7.89
CA MET A 51 4.95 -46.97 6.48
C MET A 51 4.35 -46.09 5.36
N SER A 52 3.57 -45.05 5.66
CA SER A 52 2.74 -44.38 4.63
C SER A 52 3.19 -42.98 4.16
N MET A 53 4.33 -42.46 4.63
CA MET A 53 4.85 -41.16 4.15
C MET A 53 5.28 -41.18 2.66
N LEU A 54 5.63 -42.36 2.11
CA LEU A 54 6.01 -42.50 0.71
C LEU A 54 4.82 -42.81 -0.23
N ALA A 55 3.70 -43.30 0.29
CA ALA A 55 2.55 -43.76 -0.51
C ALA A 55 1.53 -42.65 -0.85
N THR A 56 1.51 -41.56 -0.09
CA THR A 56 0.69 -40.39 -0.44
C THR A 56 1.56 -39.41 -1.20
N GLY A 57 1.67 -39.58 -2.52
CA GLY A 57 2.45 -38.72 -3.40
C GLY A 57 2.13 -37.23 -3.22
N VAL A 58 2.84 -36.57 -2.31
CA VAL A 58 2.74 -35.13 -2.05
C VAL A 58 3.45 -34.40 -3.19
N LYS A 59 2.87 -34.48 -4.39
CA LYS A 59 3.28 -33.63 -5.51
C LYS A 59 2.97 -32.20 -5.10
N GLY A 60 4.03 -31.40 -4.92
CA GLY A 60 3.97 -30.02 -4.47
C GLY A 60 3.04 -29.19 -5.37
N GLY A 61 1.91 -28.75 -4.80
CA GLY A 61 1.04 -27.76 -5.44
C GLY A 61 1.75 -26.42 -5.55
N LYS A 62 1.69 -25.81 -6.73
CA LYS A 62 2.33 -24.53 -7.07
C LYS A 62 1.80 -23.39 -6.17
N THR A 63 2.66 -22.44 -5.82
CA THR A 63 2.26 -21.15 -5.25
C THR A 63 1.28 -20.48 -6.21
N GLY A 64 0.09 -20.11 -5.72
CA GLY A 64 -0.92 -19.43 -6.53
C GLY A 64 -0.83 -17.93 -6.30
N THR A 65 -0.87 -17.13 -7.37
CA THR A 65 -1.04 -15.67 -7.27
C THR A 65 -2.53 -15.37 -7.09
N GLU A 66 -2.87 -14.56 -6.10
CA GLU A 66 -4.22 -14.04 -5.91
C GLU A 66 -4.28 -12.54 -6.16
N MET A 67 -5.46 -12.07 -6.58
CA MET A 67 -5.70 -10.69 -6.95
C MET A 67 -7.10 -10.23 -6.47
N ILE A 68 -7.17 -9.02 -5.91
CA ILE A 68 -8.43 -8.34 -5.55
C ILE A 68 -8.49 -6.99 -6.29
N PRO A 69 -9.50 -6.75 -7.15
CA PRO A 69 -9.73 -5.42 -7.71
C PRO A 69 -10.05 -4.40 -6.61
N ILE A 70 -9.48 -3.19 -6.66
CA ILE A 70 -9.73 -2.10 -5.70
C ILE A 70 -11.23 -1.82 -5.59
N LYS A 71 -11.94 -1.81 -6.72
CA LYS A 71 -13.40 -1.59 -6.76
C LYS A 71 -14.23 -2.62 -5.98
N ASN A 72 -13.67 -3.79 -5.69
CA ASN A 72 -14.32 -4.84 -4.93
C ASN A 72 -13.97 -4.78 -3.43
N ILE A 73 -13.03 -3.91 -3.04
CA ILE A 73 -12.68 -3.68 -1.64
C ILE A 73 -13.74 -2.75 -1.05
N SER A 74 -14.46 -3.26 -0.06
CA SER A 74 -15.50 -2.50 0.64
C SER A 74 -14.93 -1.63 1.75
N SER A 75 -13.90 -2.12 2.44
CA SER A 75 -13.24 -1.40 3.54
C SER A 75 -11.88 -2.01 3.86
N VAL A 76 -11.06 -1.22 4.56
CA VAL A 76 -9.78 -1.65 5.11
C VAL A 76 -9.71 -1.25 6.56
N THR A 77 -9.36 -2.19 7.43
CA THR A 77 -9.20 -1.96 8.86
C THR A 77 -7.82 -2.39 9.31
N THR A 78 -7.34 -1.84 10.43
CA THR A 78 -6.05 -2.19 11.01
C THR A 78 -6.23 -2.61 12.45
N ARG A 79 -5.61 -3.72 12.84
CA ARG A 79 -5.56 -4.21 14.22
C ARG A 79 -4.11 -4.42 14.63
N ARG A 80 -3.74 -3.94 15.81
CA ARG A 80 -2.41 -4.20 16.39
C ARG A 80 -2.24 -5.71 16.66
N ASP A 81 -1.11 -6.26 16.24
CA ASP A 81 -0.78 -7.68 16.37
C ASP A 81 0.61 -7.85 16.98
N GLY A 82 0.63 -7.83 18.32
CA GLY A 82 1.84 -7.85 19.12
C GLY A 82 2.56 -6.49 19.15
N ILE A 83 3.85 -6.55 19.45
CA ILE A 83 4.68 -5.35 19.67
C ILE A 83 5.19 -4.76 18.36
N LEU A 84 5.49 -5.61 17.36
CA LEU A 84 6.18 -5.20 16.13
C LEU A 84 5.28 -5.10 14.90
N ASN A 85 4.13 -5.77 14.91
CA ASN A 85 3.30 -5.93 13.72
C ASN A 85 1.89 -5.37 13.89
N THR A 86 1.27 -5.07 12.75
CA THR A 86 -0.13 -4.69 12.62
C THR A 86 -0.73 -5.50 11.48
N VAL A 87 -1.92 -6.03 11.68
CA VAL A 87 -2.69 -6.70 10.65
C VAL A 87 -3.54 -5.67 9.93
N VAL A 88 -3.39 -5.59 8.62
CA VAL A 88 -4.24 -4.83 7.72
C VAL A 88 -5.26 -5.81 7.13
N SER A 89 -6.52 -5.69 7.55
CA SER A 89 -7.62 -6.53 7.06
C SER A 89 -8.33 -5.83 5.90
N VAL A 90 -8.22 -6.41 4.72
CA VAL A 90 -8.90 -5.96 3.49
C VAL A 90 -10.19 -6.75 3.34
N ILE A 91 -11.32 -6.06 3.38
CA ILE A 91 -12.65 -6.68 3.41
C ILE A 91 -13.32 -6.53 2.06
N THR A 92 -13.70 -7.66 1.47
CA THR A 92 -14.50 -7.75 0.24
C THR A 92 -15.87 -8.33 0.55
N SER A 93 -16.79 -8.35 -0.42
CA SER A 93 -18.14 -8.89 -0.22
C SER A 93 -18.18 -10.37 0.18
N GLY A 94 -17.14 -11.15 -0.15
CA GLY A 94 -17.11 -12.60 0.05
C GLY A 94 -15.99 -13.13 0.94
N ASN A 95 -15.01 -12.29 1.32
CA ASN A 95 -13.90 -12.71 2.16
C ASN A 95 -13.16 -11.51 2.80
N THR A 96 -12.44 -11.79 3.88
CA THR A 96 -11.47 -10.88 4.50
C THR A 96 -10.06 -11.43 4.31
N ILE A 97 -9.15 -10.58 3.84
CA ILE A 97 -7.75 -10.93 3.63
C ILE A 97 -6.90 -10.14 4.62
N ASP A 98 -6.15 -10.85 5.44
CA ASP A 98 -5.30 -10.28 6.48
C ASP A 98 -3.85 -10.21 6.00
N PHE A 99 -3.31 -9.00 5.94
CA PHE A 99 -1.90 -8.74 5.67
C PHE A 99 -1.18 -8.30 6.93
N ARG A 100 -0.30 -9.16 7.46
CA ARG A 100 0.51 -8.83 8.64
C ARG A 100 1.79 -8.12 8.20
N VAL A 101 1.94 -6.87 8.62
CA VAL A 101 3.06 -5.99 8.25
C VAL A 101 3.58 -5.22 9.47
N SER A 102 4.68 -4.48 9.32
CA SER A 102 5.19 -3.61 10.39
C SER A 102 4.21 -2.46 10.68
N HIS A 103 4.31 -1.83 11.86
CA HIS A 103 3.45 -0.69 12.21
C HIS A 103 3.59 0.49 11.26
N ALA A 104 4.81 0.77 10.77
CA ALA A 104 5.05 1.84 9.81
C ALA A 104 4.43 1.51 8.46
N GLU A 105 4.62 0.27 7.98
CA GLU A 105 4.08 -0.20 6.72
C GLU A 105 2.53 -0.20 6.72
N ALA A 106 1.92 -0.61 7.83
CA ALA A 106 0.46 -0.65 7.97
C ALA A 106 -0.19 0.73 7.76
N LYS A 107 0.48 1.81 8.19
CA LYS A 107 0.00 3.18 7.95
C LYS A 107 -0.03 3.51 6.47
N ASN A 108 1.06 3.18 5.75
CA ASN A 108 1.19 3.42 4.32
C ASN A 108 0.17 2.61 3.51
N VAL A 109 0.09 1.30 3.79
CA VAL A 109 -0.86 0.38 3.13
C VAL A 109 -2.30 0.83 3.34
N ARG A 110 -2.68 1.16 4.58
CA ARG A 110 -4.04 1.62 4.90
C ARG A 110 -4.36 2.92 4.18
N ALA A 111 -3.47 3.91 4.25
CA ALA A 111 -3.69 5.22 3.63
C ALA A 111 -3.87 5.10 2.12
N LEU A 112 -2.99 4.34 1.46
CA LEU A 112 -3.04 4.12 0.01
C LEU A 112 -4.33 3.38 -0.40
N LEU A 113 -4.68 2.29 0.27
CA LEU A 113 -5.91 1.56 -0.07
C LEU A 113 -7.17 2.40 0.18
N GLN A 114 -7.20 3.17 1.27
CA GLN A 114 -8.32 4.07 1.55
C GLN A 114 -8.47 5.14 0.46
N GLN A 115 -7.35 5.74 0.03
CA GLN A 115 -7.34 6.70 -1.08
C GLN A 115 -7.82 6.06 -2.39
N LEU A 116 -7.36 4.85 -2.72
CA LEU A 116 -7.76 4.11 -3.91
C LEU A 116 -9.25 3.74 -3.92
N ILE A 117 -9.80 3.29 -2.79
CA ILE A 117 -11.23 2.96 -2.64
C ILE A 117 -12.11 4.18 -2.86
N LEU A 118 -11.67 5.35 -2.38
CA LEU A 118 -12.39 6.62 -2.53
C LEU A 118 -12.16 7.27 -3.92
N GLY A 119 -11.40 6.62 -4.81
CA GLY A 119 -11.10 7.13 -6.15
C GLY A 119 -10.05 8.25 -6.19
N GLY A 120 -9.36 8.50 -5.08
CA GLY A 120 -8.49 9.66 -4.88
C GLY A 120 -7.07 9.53 -5.45
N VAL A 121 -6.84 8.73 -6.49
CA VAL A 121 -5.53 8.66 -7.16
C VAL A 121 -5.65 9.30 -8.52
N GLU A 122 -5.69 10.63 -8.53
CA GLU A 122 -5.23 11.38 -9.69
C GLU A 122 -3.76 11.05 -9.87
N ALA A 123 -3.49 10.25 -10.89
CA ALA A 123 -2.15 9.83 -11.23
C ALA A 123 -1.29 11.06 -11.48
N ALA A 124 -0.26 11.25 -10.67
CA ALA A 124 0.90 12.04 -11.04
C ALA A 124 1.60 11.35 -12.23
N THR A 125 1.01 11.46 -13.42
CA THR A 125 1.65 11.04 -14.68
C THR A 125 2.57 12.14 -15.13
N THR A 126 3.83 12.10 -14.71
CA THR A 126 4.93 12.59 -15.55
C THR A 126 5.11 11.58 -16.69
N PRO A 127 4.86 11.93 -17.97
CA PRO A 127 5.21 11.07 -19.07
C PRO A 127 6.72 11.09 -19.24
N VAL A 128 7.38 9.95 -18.99
CA VAL A 128 8.74 9.71 -19.48
C VAL A 128 8.61 9.37 -20.97
N ALA A 129 8.85 10.37 -21.83
CA ALA A 129 9.01 10.16 -23.26
C ALA A 129 10.38 9.55 -23.53
N ALA A 130 10.39 8.35 -24.11
CA ALA A 130 11.57 7.74 -24.71
C ALA A 130 12.01 8.53 -25.97
N PRO A 131 13.31 8.49 -26.35
CA PRO A 131 13.93 9.52 -27.17
C PRO A 131 13.61 9.33 -28.66
N ALA A 132 12.93 10.32 -29.25
CA ALA A 132 12.91 10.53 -30.69
C ALA A 132 14.14 11.36 -31.11
N ALA A 133 14.73 11.00 -32.25
CA ALA A 133 15.92 11.56 -32.86
C ALA A 133 15.84 13.10 -33.10
N PRO A 134 16.99 13.79 -33.27
CA PRO A 134 17.13 15.21 -32.96
C PRO A 134 16.61 16.11 -34.09
N ALA A 135 15.80 17.10 -33.71
CA ALA A 135 15.52 18.29 -34.52
C ALA A 135 16.06 19.53 -33.77
N PRO A 136 16.51 20.56 -34.49
CA PRO A 136 17.55 21.47 -34.05
C PRO A 136 17.11 22.41 -32.91
N ALA A 137 18.06 22.67 -32.02
CA ALA A 137 17.91 23.46 -30.81
C ALA A 137 17.41 24.89 -31.04
N PRO A 138 16.57 25.38 -30.11
CA PRO A 138 16.68 26.74 -29.62
C PRO A 138 16.96 26.75 -28.11
N ALA A 139 18.08 27.38 -27.77
CA ALA A 139 18.50 28.02 -26.51
C ALA A 139 18.31 27.32 -25.15
N PRO A 140 19.36 27.29 -24.30
CA PRO A 140 19.28 26.68 -22.97
C PRO A 140 18.43 27.53 -22.02
N VAL A 141 17.31 26.97 -21.57
CA VAL A 141 16.65 27.43 -20.34
C VAL A 141 17.34 26.77 -19.14
N ALA A 142 17.81 27.63 -18.24
CA ALA A 142 18.54 27.27 -17.03
C ALA A 142 17.71 26.40 -16.06
N PRO A 143 18.35 25.65 -15.15
CA PRO A 143 17.66 24.83 -14.15
C PRO A 143 16.82 25.71 -13.21
N VAL A 144 15.55 25.38 -13.05
CA VAL A 144 14.68 26.00 -12.03
C VAL A 144 15.16 25.54 -10.66
N ALA A 145 15.72 26.48 -9.91
CA ALA A 145 16.04 26.35 -8.48
C ALA A 145 14.75 26.13 -7.66
N PRO A 146 14.81 25.46 -6.50
CA PRO A 146 13.65 25.27 -5.63
C PRO A 146 13.07 26.64 -5.24
N ALA A 147 11.84 26.90 -5.68
CA ALA A 147 11.12 28.11 -5.34
C ALA A 147 11.01 28.24 -3.81
N ALA A 148 11.15 29.48 -3.34
CA ALA A 148 11.04 29.87 -1.94
C ALA A 148 9.78 29.29 -1.27
N PRO A 149 9.76 29.17 0.07
CA PRO A 149 8.57 28.74 0.78
C PRO A 149 7.35 29.59 0.41
N ASP A 150 6.40 29.02 -0.33
CA ASP A 150 5.12 29.64 -0.65
C ASP A 150 4.31 29.84 0.64
N LEU A 151 4.28 31.07 1.15
CA LEU A 151 3.59 31.43 2.39
C LEU A 151 2.09 31.10 2.32
N GLY A 152 1.49 31.18 1.13
CA GLY A 152 0.10 30.73 0.89
C GLY A 152 -0.09 29.23 1.07
N ALA A 153 0.86 28.40 0.63
CA ALA A 153 0.82 26.95 0.81
C ALA A 153 0.98 26.55 2.30
N GLN A 154 1.80 27.31 3.06
CA GLN A 154 1.95 27.09 4.50
C GLN A 154 0.65 27.37 5.27
N LEU A 155 -0.10 28.41 4.88
CA LEU A 155 -1.41 28.70 5.48
C LEU A 155 -2.41 27.57 5.25
N GLN A 156 -2.42 26.96 4.06
CA GLN A 156 -3.29 25.82 3.74
C GLN A 156 -2.91 24.57 4.54
N GLN A 157 -1.62 24.31 4.73
CA GLN A 157 -1.14 23.18 5.54
C GLN A 157 -1.53 23.34 7.02
N LEU A 158 -1.42 24.56 7.58
CA LEU A 158 -1.86 24.83 8.97
C LEU A 158 -3.36 24.62 9.15
N ASP A 159 -4.19 24.99 8.17
CA ASP A 159 -5.64 24.81 8.26
C ASP A 159 -6.02 23.32 8.22
N GLY A 160 -5.36 22.53 7.39
CA GLY A 160 -5.54 21.07 7.36
C GLY A 160 -5.17 20.41 8.69
N LEU A 161 -4.09 20.85 9.34
CA LEU A 161 -3.67 20.34 10.66
C LEU A 161 -4.66 20.72 11.77
N ARG A 162 -5.27 21.91 11.71
CA ARG A 162 -6.34 22.34 12.62
C ARG A 162 -7.60 21.49 12.44
N GLN A 163 -8.04 21.29 11.21
CA GLN A 163 -9.22 20.47 10.91
C GLN A 163 -9.03 19.00 11.33
N ALA A 164 -7.79 18.50 11.26
CA ALA A 164 -7.41 17.19 11.77
C ALA A 164 -7.37 17.11 13.31
N GLY A 165 -7.56 18.22 14.02
CA GLY A 165 -7.48 18.29 15.49
C GLY A 165 -6.07 18.10 16.05
N ILE A 166 -5.04 18.24 15.19
CA ILE A 166 -3.63 18.08 15.57
C ILE A 166 -3.10 19.38 16.19
N LEU A 167 -3.61 20.53 15.74
CA LEU A 167 -3.34 21.84 16.30
C LEU A 167 -4.58 22.38 17.00
N THR A 168 -4.37 22.99 18.16
CA THR A 168 -5.42 23.75 18.84
C THR A 168 -5.66 25.09 18.15
N GLN A 169 -6.81 25.71 18.43
CA GLN A 169 -7.19 26.98 17.80
C GLN A 169 -6.16 28.10 18.11
N GLU A 170 -5.65 28.16 19.34
CA GLU A 170 -4.66 29.15 19.78
C GLU A 170 -3.30 28.99 19.05
N GLU A 171 -2.87 27.75 18.81
CA GLU A 171 -1.62 27.45 18.09
C GLU A 171 -1.73 27.80 16.60
N PHE A 172 -2.88 27.54 15.99
CA PHE A 172 -3.17 27.92 14.61
C PHE A 172 -3.14 29.45 14.43
N ASP A 173 -3.83 30.19 15.31
CA ASP A 173 -3.92 31.65 15.21
C ASP A 173 -2.55 32.31 15.38
N SER A 174 -1.72 31.80 16.31
CA SER A 174 -0.34 32.28 16.52
C SER A 174 0.53 32.06 15.28
N LYS A 175 0.46 30.88 14.65
CA LYS A 175 1.27 30.54 13.46
C LYS A 175 0.81 31.24 12.19
N LYS A 176 -0.50 31.43 12.04
CA LYS A 176 -1.09 32.20 10.95
C LYS A 176 -0.65 33.68 11.01
N ALA A 177 -0.67 34.29 12.20
CA ALA A 177 -0.21 35.66 12.38
C ALA A 177 1.29 35.82 12.04
N GLU A 178 2.12 34.86 12.44
CA GLU A 178 3.55 34.83 12.13
C GLU A 178 3.81 34.78 10.61
N ILE A 179 3.02 33.99 9.88
CA ILE A 179 3.15 33.86 8.42
C ILE A 179 2.63 35.11 7.70
N LEU A 180 1.50 35.67 8.14
CA LEU A 180 0.96 36.91 7.58
C LEU A 180 1.88 38.12 7.83
N ALA A 181 2.59 38.16 8.96
CA ALA A 181 3.58 39.21 9.24
C ALA A 181 4.86 39.09 8.39
N ARG A 182 5.07 37.94 7.73
CA ARG A 182 6.19 37.67 6.83
C ARG A 182 5.83 37.83 5.35
N MET A 183 4.56 38.07 5.03
CA MET A 183 4.09 38.43 3.68
C MET A 183 4.32 39.91 3.44
#